data_AF-A7RWB3-F1
#
_entry.id   AF-A7RWB3-F1
#
_cell.length_a   1.000
_cell.length_b   1.000
_cell.length_c   1.000
_cell.angle_alpha   90.00
_cell.angle_beta   90.00
_cell.angle_gamma   90.00
#
_symmetry.space_group_name_H-M   'P 1'
#
loop_
_entity.id
_entity.type
_entity.pdbx_description
1 polymer ?
#
loop_
_entity_poly.entity_id
_entity_poly.type
_entity_poly.pdbx_seq_one_letter_code
_entity_poly.pdbx_strand_id
1 'polypeptide(L)'
;SIPVTDSETLTIPVTDSETLTIPVTDSETLTIPVTDSETLTIPVTDSETLTIPVTDSETLTIPVTDSETLTIPVTDSETLTIPVTDSETLTIPVTDSETLTTETQS
;
A
#
# COMPACT_ATOMS: atom_id res chain seq x y z
N SER A 1 -0.04 -15.14 -1.25
CA SER A 1 0.88 -14.44 -0.33
C SER A 1 2.27 -14.47 -0.91
N ILE A 2 2.94 -13.31 -1.02
CA ILE A 2 4.31 -13.16 -1.51
C ILE A 2 5.12 -12.45 -0.41
N PRO A 3 5.75 -13.18 0.52
CA PRO A 3 6.55 -12.55 1.56
C PRO A 3 7.90 -12.10 1.01
N VAL A 4 8.29 -10.86 1.33
CA VAL A 4 9.62 -10.34 1.07
C VAL A 4 10.27 -9.88 2.37
N THR A 5 11.47 -10.39 2.61
CA THR A 5 12.21 -10.13 3.84
C THR A 5 13.14 -8.92 3.71
N ASP A 6 13.79 -8.77 2.56
CA ASP A 6 14.78 -7.72 2.32
C ASP A 6 14.93 -7.53 0.80
N SER A 7 14.92 -6.28 0.33
CA SER A 7 15.14 -5.94 -1.07
C SER A 7 15.51 -4.47 -1.26
N GLU A 8 16.67 -4.22 -1.90
CA GLU A 8 17.04 -2.88 -2.39
C GLU A 8 16.01 -2.29 -3.37
N THR A 9 15.37 -3.12 -4.20
CA THR A 9 14.33 -2.66 -5.12
C THR A 9 13.38 -3.79 -5.43
N LEU A 10 12.11 -3.61 -5.05
CA LEU A 10 11.06 -4.58 -5.26
C LEU A 10 9.94 -3.97 -6.11
N THR A 11 9.57 -4.67 -7.19
CA THR A 11 8.40 -4.33 -8.00
C THR A 11 7.50 -5.55 -8.16
N ILE A 12 6.24 -5.44 -7.73
CA ILE A 12 5.25 -6.51 -7.83
C ILE A 12 4.00 -5.97 -8.54
N PRO A 13 3.89 -6.15 -9.86
CA PRO A 13 2.68 -5.77 -10.58
C PRO A 13 1.55 -6.76 -10.32
N VAL A 14 0.36 -6.23 -10.03
CA VAL A 14 -0.87 -6.99 -9.82
C VAL A 14 -1.91 -6.50 -10.83
N THR A 15 -2.32 -7.38 -11.74
CA THR A 15 -3.33 -7.04 -12.75
C THR A 15 -4.73 -7.37 -12.27
N ASP A 16 -4.91 -8.51 -11.62
CA ASP A 16 -6.20 -8.99 -11.15
C ASP A 16 -5.95 -10.00 -10.01
N SER A 17 -6.76 -9.93 -8.96
CA SER A 17 -6.71 -10.85 -7.83
C SER A 17 -7.98 -10.80 -6.99
N GLU A 18 -8.57 -11.96 -6.68
CA GLU A 18 -9.63 -12.06 -5.67
C GLU A 18 -9.11 -11.80 -4.24
N THR A 19 -7.94 -12.31 -3.87
CA THR A 19 -7.37 -12.07 -2.53
C THR A 19 -5.85 -12.13 -2.57
N LEU A 20 -5.22 -11.03 -2.23
CA LEU A 20 -3.76 -10.91 -2.22
C LEU A 20 -3.23 -10.31 -0.93
N THR A 21 -2.14 -10.92 -0.45
CA THR A 21 -1.35 -10.40 0.67
C THR A 21 0.12 -10.34 0.27
N ILE A 22 0.76 -9.18 0.43
CA ILE A 22 2.18 -8.97 0.14
C ILE A 22 2.83 -8.37 1.39
N PRO A 23 3.29 -9.19 2.35
CA PRO A 23 4.03 -8.66 3.49
C PRO A 23 5.47 -8.33 3.09
N VAL A 24 5.90 -7.11 3.38
CA VAL A 24 7.26 -6.64 3.17
C VAL A 24 7.85 -6.21 4.50
N THR A 25 8.99 -6.80 4.87
CA THR A 25 9.69 -6.45 6.11
C THR A 25 10.62 -5.26 5.89
N ASP A 26 11.38 -5.26 4.81
CA ASP A 26 12.37 -4.22 4.56
C ASP A 26 12.53 -4.01 3.04
N SER A 27 12.53 -2.76 2.60
CA SER A 27 12.87 -2.39 1.23
C SER A 27 13.22 -0.91 1.04
N GLU A 28 14.40 -0.63 0.49
CA GLU A 28 14.80 0.73 0.09
C GLU A 28 13.84 1.35 -0.94
N THR A 29 13.33 0.55 -1.90
CA THR A 29 12.34 1.04 -2.87
C THR A 29 11.32 -0.05 -3.19
N LEU A 30 10.08 0.19 -2.79
CA LEU A 30 8.95 -0.70 -3.02
C LEU A 30 7.92 -0.06 -3.96
N THR A 31 7.61 -0.76 -5.07
CA THR A 31 6.54 -0.35 -6.00
C THR A 31 5.58 -1.50 -6.28
N ILE A 32 4.29 -1.32 -5.94
CA ILE A 32 3.25 -2.34 -6.15
C ILE A 32 2.08 -1.71 -6.90
N PRO A 33 2.10 -1.70 -8.25
CA PRO A 33 0.98 -1.20 -9.03
C PRO A 33 -0.12 -2.26 -9.10
N VAL A 34 -1.35 -1.84 -8.82
CA VAL A 34 -2.54 -2.69 -8.75
C VAL A 34 -3.60 -2.14 -9.69
N THR A 35 -4.03 -2.97 -10.62
CA THR A 35 -5.12 -2.62 -11.54
C THR A 35 -6.47 -2.98 -10.93
N ASP A 36 -6.62 -4.19 -10.43
CA ASP A 36 -7.89 -4.67 -9.89
C ASP A 36 -7.64 -5.68 -8.76
N SER A 37 -8.42 -5.60 -7.69
CA SER A 37 -8.39 -6.56 -6.59
C SER A 37 -9.61 -6.45 -5.67
N GLU A 38 -10.32 -7.56 -5.46
CA GLU A 38 -11.41 -7.62 -4.47
C GLU A 38 -10.89 -7.44 -3.03
N THR A 39 -9.78 -8.08 -2.65
CA THR A 39 -9.17 -7.86 -1.33
C THR A 39 -7.66 -7.82 -1.41
N LEU A 40 -7.09 -6.66 -1.06
CA LEU A 40 -5.66 -6.43 -1.05
C LEU A 40 -5.15 -6.02 0.34
N THR A 41 -4.12 -6.70 0.80
CA THR A 41 -3.44 -6.38 2.07
C THR A 41 -1.92 -6.31 1.88
N ILE A 42 -1.33 -5.14 2.11
CA ILE A 42 0.12 -4.92 1.94
C ILE A 42 0.68 -4.33 3.25
N PRO A 43 1.05 -5.17 4.23
CA PRO A 43 1.73 -4.69 5.41
C PRO A 43 3.21 -4.45 5.10
N VAL A 44 3.68 -3.24 5.43
CA VAL A 44 5.06 -2.81 5.26
C VAL A 44 5.61 -2.42 6.63
N THR A 45 6.70 -3.08 7.04
CA THR A 45 7.39 -2.71 8.28
C THR A 45 8.32 -1.52 8.04
N ASP A 46 9.18 -1.58 7.03
CA ASP A 46 10.14 -0.52 6.75
C ASP A 46 10.30 -0.30 5.24
N SER A 47 10.37 0.96 4.82
CA SER A 47 10.73 1.32 3.45
C SER A 47 11.11 2.80 3.28
N GLU A 48 12.29 3.08 2.74
CA GLU A 48 12.69 4.45 2.39
C GLU A 48 11.75 5.08 1.33
N THR A 49 11.32 4.32 0.33
CA THR A 49 10.34 4.80 -0.66
C THR A 49 9.29 3.74 -0.99
N LEU A 50 8.04 4.03 -0.63
CA LEU A 50 6.89 3.18 -0.87
C LEU A 50 5.90 3.84 -1.85
N THR A 51 5.66 3.17 -2.98
CA THR A 51 4.68 3.61 -3.99
C THR A 51 3.68 2.50 -4.35
N ILE A 52 2.40 2.69 -4.03
CA ILE A 52 1.34 1.70 -4.30
C ILE A 52 0.17 2.38 -5.02
N PRO A 53 0.20 2.49 -6.37
CA PRO A 53 -0.93 3.00 -7.12
C PRO A 53 -1.98 1.91 -7.28
N VAL A 54 -3.22 2.22 -6.91
CA VAL A 54 -4.37 1.32 -7.02
C VAL A 54 -5.43 1.95 -7.91
N THR A 55 -5.83 1.21 -8.96
CA THR A 55 -6.90 1.65 -9.85
C THR A 55 -8.26 1.27 -9.28
N ASP A 56 -8.45 0.00 -8.92
CA ASP A 56 -9.72 -0.48 -8.38
C ASP A 56 -9.47 -1.49 -7.24
N SER A 57 -10.27 -1.40 -6.17
CA SER A 57 -10.30 -2.41 -5.11
C SER A 57 -11.50 -2.31 -4.17
N GLU A 58 -12.26 -3.39 -4.01
CA GLU A 58 -13.35 -3.44 -3.02
C GLU A 58 -12.82 -3.26 -1.57
N THR A 59 -11.70 -3.88 -1.22
CA THR A 59 -11.08 -3.69 0.10
C THR A 59 -9.56 -3.58 0.00
N LEU A 60 -9.05 -2.40 0.37
CA LEU A 60 -7.62 -2.09 0.41
C LEU A 60 -7.14 -1.80 1.82
N THR A 61 -6.15 -2.57 2.29
CA THR A 61 -5.52 -2.39 3.61
C THR A 61 -4.00 -2.32 3.50
N ILE A 62 -3.41 -1.17 3.81
CA ILE A 62 -1.96 -0.94 3.71
C ILE A 62 -1.44 -0.36 5.04
N PRO A 63 -1.14 -1.20 6.05
CA PRO A 63 -0.50 -0.73 7.26
C PRO A 63 0.99 -0.52 7.01
N VAL A 64 1.48 0.66 7.38
CA VAL A 64 2.89 1.05 7.25
C VAL A 64 3.41 1.40 8.64
N THR A 65 4.51 0.74 9.05
CA THR A 65 5.16 1.07 10.32
C THR A 65 6.11 2.24 10.14
N ASP A 66 7.04 2.15 9.19
CA ASP A 66 7.99 3.22 8.90
C ASP A 66 8.15 3.43 7.39
N SER A 67 8.22 4.71 6.97
CA SER A 67 8.60 5.07 5.61
C SER A 67 8.99 6.53 5.44
N GLU A 68 10.19 6.81 4.93
CA GLU A 68 10.62 8.18 4.62
C GLU A 68 9.68 8.84 3.57
N THR A 69 9.30 8.13 2.52
CA THR A 69 8.36 8.61 1.50
C THR A 69 7.27 7.59 1.18
N LEU A 70 6.03 7.93 1.51
CA LEU A 70 4.84 7.12 1.23
C LEU A 70 3.91 7.77 0.21
N THR A 71 3.67 7.10 -0.92
CA THR A 71 2.76 7.55 -1.98
C THR A 71 1.77 6.45 -2.39
N ILE A 72 0.48 6.63 -2.07
CA ILE A 72 -0.59 5.65 -2.35
C ILE A 72 -1.76 6.36 -3.07
N PRO A 73 -1.70 6.54 -4.40
CA PRO A 73 -2.83 7.06 -5.14
C PRO A 73 -3.87 5.96 -5.35
N VAL A 74 -5.13 6.26 -5.04
CA VAL A 74 -6.26 5.34 -5.19
C VAL A 74 -7.32 5.99 -6.09
N THR A 75 -7.69 5.30 -7.17
CA THR A 75 -8.75 5.80 -8.07
C THR A 75 -10.12 5.40 -7.54
N ASP A 76 -10.35 4.11 -7.29
CA ASP A 76 -11.61 3.62 -6.74
C ASP A 76 -11.35 2.60 -5.61
N SER A 77 -12.15 2.69 -4.55
CA SER A 77 -12.19 1.65 -3.51
C SER A 77 -13.38 1.75 -2.57
N GLU A 78 -14.15 0.68 -2.41
CA GLU A 78 -15.26 0.66 -1.43
C GLU A 78 -14.76 0.88 0.01
N THR A 79 -13.70 0.15 0.42
CA THR A 79 -13.09 0.32 1.74
C THR A 79 -11.58 0.51 1.66
N LEU A 80 -11.12 1.67 2.13
CA LEU A 80 -9.71 2.04 2.21
C LEU A 80 -9.23 2.22 3.66
N THR A 81 -8.23 1.44 4.06
CA THR A 81 -7.60 1.52 5.39
C THR A 81 -6.07 1.62 5.29
N ILE A 82 -5.50 2.78 5.65
CA ILE A 82 -4.06 3.05 5.59
C ILE A 82 -3.60 3.65 6.93
N PRO A 83 -3.30 2.83 7.94
CA PRO A 83 -2.63 3.31 9.15
C PRO A 83 -1.13 3.43 8.90
N VAL A 84 -0.57 4.57 9.29
CA VAL A 84 0.85 4.92 9.16
C VAL A 84 1.37 5.28 10.55
N THR A 85 2.39 4.57 11.02
CA THR A 85 2.98 4.86 12.34
C THR A 85 3.99 5.99 12.26
N ASP A 86 4.88 5.97 11.27
CA ASP A 86 5.83 7.05 11.00
C ASP A 86 6.01 7.26 9.49
N SER A 87 6.10 8.53 9.09
CA SER A 87 6.49 8.91 7.73
C SER A 87 6.86 10.39 7.61
N GLU A 88 8.02 10.67 7.01
CA GLU A 88 8.48 12.05 6.75
C GLU A 88 7.66 12.72 5.64
N THR A 89 7.26 11.98 4.60
CA THR A 89 6.41 12.48 3.52
C THR A 89 5.27 11.52 3.20
N LEU A 90 4.03 11.98 3.41
CA LEU A 90 2.81 11.22 3.15
C LEU A 90 1.95 11.83 2.04
N THR A 91 1.62 11.06 1.00
CA THR A 91 0.73 11.46 -0.10
C THR A 91 -0.25 10.34 -0.46
N ILE A 92 -1.54 10.52 -0.13
CA ILE A 92 -2.61 9.55 -0.40
C ILE A 92 -3.78 10.27 -1.10
N PRO A 93 -3.71 10.54 -2.41
CA PRO A 93 -4.85 11.07 -3.15
C PRO A 93 -5.84 9.93 -3.41
N VAL A 94 -7.11 10.17 -3.06
CA VAL A 94 -8.22 9.24 -3.27
C VAL A 94 -9.25 9.92 -4.15
N THR A 95 -9.63 9.30 -5.27
CA THR A 95 -10.64 9.86 -6.18
C THR A 95 -12.05 9.47 -5.75
N ASP A 96 -12.30 8.19 -5.51
CA ASP A 96 -13.55 7.69 -4.94
C ASP A 96 -13.29 6.66 -3.83
N SER A 97 -14.09 6.74 -2.76
CA SER A 97 -14.15 5.72 -1.72
C SER A 97 -15.38 5.88 -0.83
N GLU A 98 -16.11 4.79 -0.60
CA GLU A 98 -17.25 4.80 0.33
C GLU A 98 -16.78 4.95 1.79
N THR A 99 -15.70 4.25 2.16
CA THR A 99 -15.13 4.29 3.51
C THR A 99 -13.63 4.55 3.46
N LEU A 100 -13.21 5.69 4.03
CA LEU A 100 -11.80 6.07 4.16
C LEU A 100 -11.38 6.11 5.64
N THR A 101 -10.40 5.29 6.01
CA THR A 101 -9.72 5.35 7.30
C THR A 101 -8.22 5.54 7.09
N THR A 102 -7.72 6.72 7.45
CA THR A 102 -6.28 7.02 7.49
C THR A 102 -5.93 7.47 8.90
N GLU A 103 -5.01 6.76 9.55
CA GLU A 103 -4.45 7.17 10.82
C GLU A 103 -2.97 7.44 10.62
N THR A 104 -2.49 8.60 11.05
CA THR A 104 -1.07 8.94 11.01
C THR A 104 -0.66 9.30 12.42
N GLN A 105 0.32 8.59 12.95
CA GLN A 105 1.03 9.00 14.16
C GLN A 105 2.29 9.76 13.74
N SER A 106 2.74 10.67 14.61
CA SER A 106 3.95 11.50 14.41
C SER A 106 4.82 11.39 15.65
#